data_AF-A0A060ZER2-F1
#
_entry.id   AF-A0A060ZER2-F1
#
_cell.length_a   1.000
_cell.length_b   1.000
_cell.length_c   1.000
_cell.angle_alpha   90.00
_cell.angle_beta   90.00
_cell.angle_gamma   90.00
#
_symmetry.space_group_name_H-M   'P 1'
#
loop_
_entity.id
_entity.type
_entity.pdbx_description
1 polymer ?
#
loop_
_entity_poly.entity_id
_entity_poly.type
_entity_poly.pdbx_seq_one_letter_code
_entity_poly.pdbx_strand_id
1 'polypeptide(L)'
;VCIIVWSNLLSNLLLSLLSVCIIVWSNLLSNLLSSLLSVCIIVSSNLLSSLLSVCIIVWSNLLSNLLSVCIIVCSNLLSNLLLSLLSVRVRAVVMTRDDSSGGWVPLGGGGLSHVVICKGRSHEGRGRREYIVRGERLRDRAPVLECAVQKGLVYNKVNPIFHHWRVEERKFGLTFQSPADAISFERGLQAVIDKLDRGSESPSSSTPEEGDTEDDGQASHTGSESSKF
;
A
#
# COMPACT_ATOMS: atom_id res chain seq x y z
N VAL A 1 38.98 -40.46 95.37
CA VAL A 1 39.41 -40.92 94.01
C VAL A 1 38.22 -41.42 93.19
N CYS A 2 37.45 -42.43 93.63
CA CYS A 2 36.34 -42.99 92.84
C CYS A 2 35.25 -41.98 92.45
N ILE A 3 34.87 -41.06 93.33
CA ILE A 3 33.87 -40.00 93.05
C ILE A 3 34.34 -39.05 91.94
N ILE A 4 35.63 -38.67 91.97
CA ILE A 4 36.23 -37.75 90.98
C ILE A 4 36.33 -38.45 89.61
N VAL A 5 36.76 -39.72 89.60
CA VAL A 5 36.83 -40.52 88.37
C VAL A 5 35.44 -40.71 87.76
N TRP A 6 34.42 -41.02 88.57
CA TRP A 6 33.04 -41.17 88.11
C TRP A 6 32.45 -39.86 87.56
N SER A 7 32.68 -38.74 88.25
CA SER A 7 32.24 -37.41 87.80
C SER A 7 32.87 -37.04 86.45
N ASN A 8 34.18 -37.27 86.28
CA ASN A 8 34.88 -37.03 85.03
C ASN A 8 34.43 -37.97 83.90
N LEU A 9 34.09 -39.23 84.20
CA LEU A 9 33.57 -40.17 83.21
C LEU A 9 32.18 -39.73 82.72
N LEU A 10 31.32 -39.30 83.64
CA LEU A 10 29.96 -38.85 83.35
C LEU A 10 29.96 -37.53 82.57
N SER A 11 30.83 -36.57 82.93
CA SER A 11 30.96 -35.31 82.20
C SER A 11 31.48 -35.53 80.77
N ASN A 12 32.48 -36.38 80.59
CA ASN A 12 32.99 -36.75 79.26
C ASN A 12 31.92 -37.45 78.41
N LEU A 13 31.12 -38.34 79.01
CA LEU A 13 30.00 -38.99 78.32
C LEU A 13 28.94 -37.96 77.89
N LEU A 14 28.53 -37.06 78.78
CA LEU A 14 27.56 -35.98 78.48
C LEU A 14 28.08 -35.05 77.37
N LEU A 15 29.34 -34.66 77.41
CA LEU A 15 29.97 -33.84 76.37
C LEU A 15 30.02 -34.57 75.03
N SER A 16 30.33 -35.87 75.03
CA SER A 16 30.33 -36.69 73.82
C SER A 16 28.93 -36.82 73.20
N LEU A 17 27.90 -37.04 74.03
CA LEU A 17 26.51 -37.11 73.59
C LEU A 17 26.04 -35.75 73.03
N LEU A 18 26.40 -34.65 73.69
CA LEU A 18 26.08 -33.30 73.20
C LEU A 18 26.76 -33.03 71.85
N SER A 19 28.02 -33.41 71.68
CA SER A 19 28.75 -33.27 70.42
C SER A 19 28.10 -34.08 69.28
N VAL A 20 27.73 -35.34 69.55
CA VAL A 20 27.01 -36.18 68.57
C VAL A 20 25.66 -35.56 68.21
N CYS A 21 24.89 -35.10 69.20
CA CYS A 21 23.61 -34.42 68.96
C CYS A 21 23.78 -33.15 68.10
N ILE A 22 24.79 -32.34 68.38
CA ILE A 22 25.09 -31.13 67.59
C ILE A 22 25.44 -31.51 66.14
N ILE A 23 26.31 -32.51 65.92
CA ILE A 23 26.72 -32.95 64.59
C ILE A 23 25.53 -33.51 63.80
N VAL A 24 24.73 -34.37 64.42
CA VAL A 24 23.54 -34.94 63.79
C VAL A 24 22.54 -33.85 63.44
N TRP A 25 22.29 -32.91 64.36
CA TRP A 25 21.39 -31.79 64.12
C TRP A 25 21.90 -30.85 63.03
N SER A 26 23.18 -30.49 63.03
CA SER A 26 23.77 -29.62 62.01
C SER A 26 23.73 -30.27 60.63
N ASN A 27 23.99 -31.57 60.54
CA ASN A 27 23.88 -32.32 59.29
C ASN A 27 22.44 -32.43 58.81
N LEU A 28 21.49 -32.72 59.71
CA LEU A 28 20.07 -32.77 59.36
C LEU A 28 19.56 -31.41 58.87
N LEU A 29 19.89 -30.34 59.59
CA LEU A 29 19.47 -28.98 59.25
C LEU A 29 20.09 -28.52 57.94
N SER A 30 21.39 -28.74 57.71
CA SER A 30 22.07 -28.37 56.45
C SER A 30 21.55 -29.16 55.25
N ASN A 31 21.26 -30.46 55.41
CA ASN A 31 20.65 -31.29 54.38
C ASN A 31 19.23 -30.81 54.04
N LEU A 32 18.43 -30.48 55.06
CA LEU A 32 17.09 -29.94 54.86
C LEU A 32 17.15 -28.58 54.14
N LEU A 33 18.03 -27.68 54.58
CA LEU A 33 18.17 -26.35 54.00
C LEU A 33 18.66 -26.40 52.55
N SER A 34 19.64 -27.25 52.24
CA SER A 34 20.16 -27.44 50.88
C SER A 34 19.13 -28.08 49.95
N SER A 35 18.35 -29.05 50.44
CA SER A 35 17.24 -29.64 49.69
C SER A 35 16.16 -28.60 49.39
N LEU A 36 15.76 -27.79 50.38
CA LEU A 36 14.77 -26.73 50.18
C LEU A 36 15.29 -25.67 49.21
N LEU A 37 16.55 -25.25 49.33
CA LEU A 37 17.16 -24.29 48.41
C LEU A 37 17.22 -24.84 46.98
N SER A 38 17.61 -26.10 46.81
CA SER A 38 17.63 -26.77 45.49
C SER A 38 16.24 -26.81 44.85
N VAL A 39 15.21 -27.20 45.61
CA VAL A 39 13.82 -27.20 45.14
C VAL A 39 13.38 -25.78 44.76
N CYS A 40 13.66 -24.77 45.60
CA CYS A 40 13.35 -23.38 45.28
C CYS A 40 14.03 -22.89 44.00
N ILE A 41 15.31 -23.23 43.79
CA ILE A 41 16.07 -22.87 42.58
C ILE A 41 15.46 -23.57 41.36
N ILE A 42 15.18 -24.87 41.44
CA ILE A 42 14.60 -25.64 40.33
C ILE A 42 13.21 -25.09 39.96
N VAL A 43 12.34 -24.87 40.95
CA VAL A 43 10.99 -24.35 40.70
C VAL A 43 11.05 -22.94 40.12
N SER A 44 11.85 -22.04 40.69
CA SER A 44 11.97 -20.66 40.21
C SER A 44 12.59 -20.58 38.82
N SER A 45 13.63 -21.36 38.53
CA SER A 45 14.26 -21.41 37.20
C SER A 45 13.30 -21.95 36.15
N ASN A 46 12.54 -23.02 36.45
CA ASN A 46 11.53 -23.57 35.54
C ASN A 46 10.37 -22.60 35.30
N LEU A 47 9.92 -21.88 36.35
CA LEU A 47 8.87 -20.87 36.21
C LEU A 47 9.36 -19.71 35.32
N LEU A 48 10.57 -19.23 35.57
CA LEU A 48 11.18 -18.14 34.82
C LEU A 48 11.41 -18.53 33.35
N SER A 49 11.93 -19.72 33.08
CA SER A 49 12.13 -20.21 31.71
C SER A 49 10.82 -20.37 30.96
N SER A 50 9.78 -20.86 31.64
CA SER A 50 8.44 -20.99 31.06
C SER A 50 7.84 -19.63 30.73
N LEU A 51 7.92 -18.67 31.64
CA LEU A 51 7.45 -17.30 31.42
C LEU A 51 8.21 -16.62 30.28
N LEU A 52 9.54 -16.74 30.26
CA LEU A 52 10.37 -16.21 29.17
C LEU A 52 10.01 -16.83 27.82
N SER A 53 9.82 -18.15 27.77
CA SER A 53 9.40 -18.86 26.56
C SER A 53 8.06 -18.35 26.04
N VAL A 54 7.06 -18.21 26.92
CA VAL A 54 5.74 -17.66 26.56
C VAL A 54 5.88 -16.23 26.05
N CYS A 55 6.63 -15.37 26.74
CA CYS A 55 6.88 -13.99 26.30
C CYS A 55 7.54 -13.92 24.92
N ILE A 56 8.56 -14.76 24.68
CA ILE A 56 9.26 -14.84 23.39
C ILE A 56 8.30 -15.27 22.29
N ILE A 57 7.52 -16.34 22.51
CA ILE A 57 6.56 -16.86 21.52
C ILE A 57 5.51 -15.81 21.18
N VAL A 58 4.91 -15.17 22.18
CA VAL A 58 3.90 -14.13 21.98
C VAL A 58 4.50 -12.95 21.21
N TRP A 59 5.68 -12.49 21.62
CA TRP A 59 6.37 -11.38 20.97
C TRP A 59 6.75 -11.70 19.51
N SER A 60 7.33 -12.87 19.26
CA SER A 60 7.72 -13.29 17.91
C SER A 60 6.52 -13.40 16.99
N ASN A 61 5.40 -13.91 17.49
CA ASN A 61 4.16 -14.01 16.72
C ASN A 61 3.55 -12.63 16.47
N LEU A 62 3.54 -11.74 17.46
CA LEU A 62 3.02 -10.38 17.27
C LEU A 62 3.86 -9.62 16.23
N LEU A 63 5.18 -9.69 16.34
CA LEU A 63 6.11 -9.02 15.44
C LEU A 63 6.02 -9.58 14.01
N SER A 64 5.96 -10.90 13.84
CA SER A 64 5.85 -11.52 12.52
C SER A 64 4.52 -11.19 11.85
N ASN A 65 3.41 -11.21 12.59
CA ASN A 65 2.10 -10.81 12.07
C ASN A 65 2.09 -9.34 11.67
N LEU A 66 2.62 -8.45 12.52
CA LEU A 66 2.69 -7.02 12.23
C LEU A 66 3.54 -6.75 10.98
N LEU A 67 4.73 -7.36 10.90
CA LEU A 67 5.60 -7.26 9.72
C LEU A 67 4.90 -7.78 8.46
N SER A 68 4.21 -8.92 8.54
CA SER A 68 3.45 -9.48 7.41
C SER A 68 2.37 -8.52 6.93
N VAL A 69 1.57 -7.96 7.84
CA VAL A 69 0.54 -6.96 7.51
C VAL A 69 1.18 -5.72 6.89
N CYS A 70 2.25 -5.19 7.47
CA CYS A 70 2.98 -4.04 6.91
C CYS A 70 3.48 -4.32 5.50
N ILE A 71 4.09 -5.48 5.25
CA ILE A 71 4.56 -5.89 3.92
C ILE A 71 3.39 -5.95 2.95
N ILE A 72 2.30 -6.63 3.31
CA ILE A 72 1.11 -6.76 2.45
C ILE A 72 0.54 -5.37 2.10
N VAL A 73 0.38 -4.49 3.09
CA VAL A 73 -0.14 -3.14 2.88
C VAL A 73 0.81 -2.34 1.98
N CYS A 74 2.11 -2.35 2.25
CA CYS A 74 3.12 -1.66 1.45
C CYS A 74 3.19 -2.19 0.02
N SER A 75 3.17 -3.50 -0.19
CA SER A 75 3.17 -4.11 -1.53
C SER A 75 1.91 -3.72 -2.31
N ASN A 76 0.74 -3.73 -1.68
CA ASN A 76 -0.50 -3.30 -2.32
C ASN A 76 -0.48 -1.80 -2.63
N LEU A 77 -0.04 -0.97 -1.68
CA LEU A 77 0.04 0.48 -1.88
C LEU A 77 1.04 0.82 -2.98
N LEU A 78 2.21 0.19 -2.98
CA LEU A 78 3.23 0.37 -4.01
C LEU A 78 2.72 -0.12 -5.37
N SER A 79 2.04 -1.26 -5.44
CA SER A 79 1.47 -1.77 -6.69
C SER A 79 0.41 -0.82 -7.24
N ASN A 80 -0.50 -0.34 -6.40
CA ASN A 80 -1.53 0.63 -6.78
C ASN A 80 -0.93 1.99 -7.17
N LEU A 81 0.11 2.44 -6.47
CA LEU A 81 0.82 3.67 -6.76
C LEU A 81 1.58 3.57 -8.08
N LEU A 82 2.30 2.47 -8.31
CA LEU A 82 3.01 2.19 -9.55
C LEU A 82 2.02 2.14 -10.74
N LEU A 83 0.89 1.45 -10.57
CA LEU A 83 -0.16 1.35 -11.59
C LEU A 83 -0.84 2.69 -11.88
N SER A 84 -0.90 3.61 -10.90
CA SER A 84 -1.54 4.92 -11.05
C SER A 84 -0.61 6.04 -11.50
N LEU A 85 0.71 5.92 -11.28
CA LEU A 85 1.73 6.90 -11.65
C LEU A 85 2.31 6.69 -13.06
N LEU A 86 2.32 5.46 -13.57
CA LEU A 86 2.66 5.22 -14.97
C LEU A 86 1.45 5.58 -15.84
N SER A 87 1.60 6.60 -16.69
CA SER A 87 0.72 6.75 -17.87
C SER A 87 0.63 5.38 -18.56
N VAL A 88 -0.55 4.77 -18.54
CA VAL A 88 -0.73 3.40 -19.02
C VAL A 88 -0.50 3.40 -20.52
N ARG A 89 0.63 2.82 -20.95
CA ARG A 89 1.00 2.64 -22.36
C ARG A 89 1.07 1.15 -22.66
N VAL A 90 0.21 0.70 -23.57
CA VAL A 90 0.16 -0.68 -24.04
C VAL A 90 0.39 -0.75 -25.55
N ARG A 91 0.58 -1.98 -26.05
CA ARG A 91 0.61 -2.27 -27.48
C ARG A 91 -0.56 -3.18 -27.83
N ALA A 92 -1.38 -2.75 -28.77
CA ALA A 92 -2.58 -3.46 -29.19
C ALA A 92 -2.92 -3.15 -30.64
N VAL A 93 -3.68 -4.03 -31.30
CA VAL A 93 -4.35 -3.72 -32.56
C VAL A 93 -5.65 -3.02 -32.24
N VAL A 94 -5.86 -1.83 -32.81
CA VAL A 94 -7.11 -1.08 -32.65
C VAL A 94 -8.17 -1.69 -33.55
N MET A 95 -9.33 -1.96 -32.97
CA MET A 95 -10.48 -2.56 -33.63
C MET A 95 -11.65 -1.56 -33.62
N THR A 96 -12.48 -1.62 -34.64
CA THR A 96 -13.78 -0.94 -34.70
C THR A 96 -14.87 -1.97 -35.00
N ARG A 97 -16.11 -1.64 -34.67
CA ARG A 97 -17.25 -2.42 -35.14
C ARG A 97 -17.58 -1.99 -36.57
N ASP A 98 -17.81 -2.96 -37.44
CA ASP A 98 -18.38 -2.73 -38.76
C ASP A 98 -19.91 -2.85 -38.65
N ASP A 99 -20.62 -1.80 -39.07
CA ASP A 99 -22.09 -1.74 -38.97
C ASP A 99 -22.79 -2.63 -40.01
N SER A 100 -22.09 -3.02 -41.08
CA SER A 100 -22.65 -3.88 -42.13
C SER A 100 -22.63 -5.37 -41.76
N SER A 101 -21.50 -5.87 -41.26
CA SER A 101 -21.36 -7.27 -40.81
C SER A 101 -21.70 -7.49 -39.33
N GLY A 102 -21.74 -6.41 -38.53
CA GLY A 102 -21.84 -6.48 -37.07
C GLY A 102 -20.59 -7.02 -36.38
N GLY A 103 -19.53 -7.33 -37.13
CA GLY A 103 -18.27 -7.91 -36.66
C GLY A 103 -17.23 -6.87 -36.20
N TRP A 104 -16.14 -7.35 -35.62
CA TRP A 104 -14.99 -6.53 -35.25
C TRP A 104 -13.93 -6.58 -36.33
N VAL A 105 -13.48 -5.41 -36.79
CA VAL A 105 -12.49 -5.27 -37.86
C VAL A 105 -11.34 -4.35 -37.43
N PRO A 106 -10.11 -4.59 -37.92
CA PRO A 106 -8.97 -3.76 -37.56
C PRO A 106 -9.08 -2.35 -38.16
N LEU A 107 -8.95 -1.33 -37.32
CA LEU A 107 -9.07 0.07 -37.72
C LEU A 107 -7.82 0.54 -38.45
N GLY A 108 -8.00 1.34 -39.51
CA GLY A 108 -6.92 1.91 -40.33
C GLY A 108 -6.13 0.88 -41.15
N GLY A 109 -6.62 -0.34 -41.35
CA GLY A 109 -5.83 -1.43 -41.96
C GLY A 109 -4.91 -2.14 -40.95
N GLY A 110 -5.26 -2.09 -39.66
CA GLY A 110 -4.64 -2.88 -38.59
C GLY A 110 -3.19 -2.54 -38.29
N GLY A 111 -2.48 -3.52 -37.75
CA GLY A 111 -1.14 -3.36 -37.19
C GLY A 111 -1.15 -2.94 -35.73
N LEU A 112 -0.02 -3.15 -35.06
CA LEU A 112 0.16 -2.75 -33.67
C LEU A 112 0.21 -1.24 -33.53
N SER A 113 -0.38 -0.74 -32.45
CA SER A 113 -0.38 0.67 -32.06
C SER A 113 0.08 0.83 -30.62
N HIS A 114 0.79 1.91 -30.33
CA HIS A 114 0.96 2.40 -28.97
C HIS A 114 -0.34 3.06 -28.52
N VAL A 115 -1.01 2.46 -27.54
CA VAL A 115 -2.25 2.99 -26.97
C VAL A 115 -1.96 3.54 -25.59
N VAL A 116 -2.36 4.78 -25.36
CA VAL A 116 -2.14 5.52 -24.12
C VAL A 116 -3.43 6.14 -23.61
N ILE A 117 -3.57 6.21 -22.30
CA ILE A 117 -4.60 7.01 -21.64
C ILE A 117 -3.93 8.28 -21.13
N CYS A 118 -4.23 9.41 -21.74
CA CYS A 118 -3.61 10.68 -21.42
C CYS A 118 -4.63 11.73 -21.00
N LYS A 119 -4.18 12.72 -20.23
CA LYS A 119 -4.97 13.91 -19.92
C LYS A 119 -4.94 14.87 -21.12
N GLY A 120 -6.09 15.09 -21.73
CA GLY A 120 -6.31 16.09 -22.77
C GLY A 120 -6.48 17.50 -22.21
N ARG A 121 -6.45 18.50 -23.09
CA ARG A 121 -6.84 19.87 -22.78
C ARG A 121 -8.31 20.03 -23.12
N SER A 122 -9.11 20.54 -22.17
CA SER A 122 -10.52 20.87 -22.41
C SER A 122 -10.63 21.85 -23.57
N HIS A 123 -11.40 21.50 -24.61
CA HIS A 123 -11.66 22.42 -25.71
C HIS A 123 -12.56 23.61 -25.28
N GLU A 124 -13.33 23.46 -24.19
CA GLU A 124 -14.36 24.44 -23.78
C GLU A 124 -14.00 25.38 -22.61
N GLY A 125 -12.73 25.64 -22.31
CA GLY A 125 -12.34 26.70 -21.35
C GLY A 125 -12.78 26.52 -19.88
N ARG A 126 -13.60 25.52 -19.53
CA ARG A 126 -14.12 25.26 -18.18
C ARG A 126 -13.13 24.62 -17.19
N GLY A 127 -11.84 24.54 -17.51
CA GLY A 127 -10.84 23.90 -16.63
C GLY A 127 -11.06 22.40 -16.35
N ARG A 128 -12.04 21.75 -17.01
CA ARG A 128 -12.37 20.34 -16.79
C ARG A 128 -11.30 19.46 -17.43
N ARG A 129 -10.64 18.63 -16.63
CA ARG A 129 -9.65 17.68 -17.15
C ARG A 129 -10.38 16.62 -17.99
N GLU A 130 -10.17 16.63 -19.29
CA GLU A 130 -10.63 15.56 -20.17
C GLU A 130 -9.56 14.47 -20.21
N TYR A 131 -9.95 13.20 -20.12
CA TYR A 131 -9.05 12.08 -20.35
C TYR A 131 -9.38 11.46 -21.70
N ILE A 132 -8.36 11.11 -22.46
CA ILE A 132 -8.48 10.65 -23.84
C ILE A 132 -7.69 9.36 -23.97
N VAL A 133 -8.28 8.35 -24.62
CA VAL A 133 -7.55 7.18 -25.11
C VAL A 133 -7.04 7.51 -26.51
N ARG A 134 -5.71 7.52 -26.67
CA ARG A 134 -5.05 7.78 -27.96
C ARG A 134 -4.30 6.54 -28.41
N GLY A 135 -4.41 6.19 -29.68
CA GLY A 135 -3.68 5.11 -30.31
C GLY A 135 -2.93 5.61 -31.53
N GLU A 136 -1.61 5.50 -31.48
CA GLU A 136 -0.72 5.83 -32.59
C GLU A 136 -0.14 4.53 -33.15
N ARG A 137 -0.31 4.30 -34.45
CA ARG A 137 0.15 3.07 -35.08
C ARG A 137 1.67 3.04 -35.22
N LEU A 138 2.28 1.90 -34.88
CA LEU A 138 3.75 1.79 -34.80
C LEU A 138 4.46 1.97 -36.15
N ARG A 139 3.86 1.48 -37.24
CA ARG A 139 4.54 1.42 -38.55
C ARG A 139 4.73 2.79 -39.22
N ASP A 140 3.78 3.70 -39.04
CA ASP A 140 3.69 4.96 -39.81
C ASP A 140 3.30 6.16 -38.92
N ARG A 141 3.21 5.96 -37.61
CA ARG A 141 2.77 6.95 -36.62
C ARG A 141 1.38 7.54 -36.92
N ALA A 142 0.55 6.82 -37.67
CA ALA A 142 -0.80 7.29 -37.96
C ALA A 142 -1.66 7.30 -36.68
N PRO A 143 -2.37 8.41 -36.37
CA PRO A 143 -3.36 8.42 -35.30
C PRO A 143 -4.56 7.57 -35.74
N VAL A 144 -4.72 6.41 -35.11
CA VAL A 144 -5.78 5.44 -35.46
C VAL A 144 -6.87 5.34 -34.41
N LEU A 145 -6.65 5.87 -33.21
CA LEU A 145 -7.64 5.92 -32.14
C LEU A 145 -7.52 7.26 -31.41
N GLU A 146 -8.65 7.94 -31.25
CA GLU A 146 -8.77 9.08 -30.35
C GLU A 146 -10.22 9.12 -29.85
N CYS A 147 -10.42 8.86 -28.55
CA CYS A 147 -11.75 8.95 -27.94
C CYS A 147 -11.69 9.47 -26.51
N ALA A 148 -12.62 10.34 -26.16
CA ALA A 148 -12.80 10.84 -24.80
C ALA A 148 -13.28 9.72 -23.86
N VAL A 149 -12.72 9.68 -22.65
CA VAL A 149 -13.19 8.82 -21.56
C VAL A 149 -14.30 9.57 -20.83
N GLN A 150 -15.49 8.98 -20.81
CA GLN A 150 -16.68 9.57 -20.19
C GLN A 150 -17.05 8.82 -18.89
N LYS A 151 -17.74 9.53 -17.99
CA LYS A 151 -18.37 8.92 -16.81
C LYS A 151 -19.38 7.87 -17.25
N GLY A 152 -19.39 6.70 -16.60
CA GLY A 152 -20.28 5.60 -16.95
C GLY A 152 -19.93 4.84 -18.23
N LEU A 153 -18.69 5.00 -18.74
CA LEU A 153 -18.22 4.23 -19.90
C LEU A 153 -18.35 2.72 -19.66
N VAL A 154 -19.02 2.03 -20.59
CA VAL A 154 -19.23 0.59 -20.50
C VAL A 154 -18.07 -0.15 -21.15
N TYR A 155 -17.20 -0.72 -20.31
CA TYR A 155 -16.05 -1.53 -20.72
C TYR A 155 -16.38 -3.03 -20.68
N ASN A 156 -16.16 -3.74 -21.78
CA ASN A 156 -16.52 -5.15 -21.95
C ASN A 156 -15.28 -6.00 -22.24
N LYS A 157 -15.19 -7.15 -21.59
CA LYS A 157 -14.10 -8.12 -21.73
C LYS A 157 -14.62 -9.37 -22.41
N VAL A 158 -14.36 -9.51 -23.71
CA VAL A 158 -14.88 -10.65 -24.50
C VAL A 158 -14.00 -11.87 -24.30
N ASN A 159 -12.69 -11.68 -24.25
CA ASN A 159 -11.71 -12.72 -23.91
C ASN A 159 -10.46 -12.05 -23.28
N PRO A 160 -9.47 -12.81 -22.77
CA PRO A 160 -8.32 -12.26 -22.05
C PRO A 160 -7.46 -11.23 -22.81
N ILE A 161 -7.59 -11.15 -24.14
CA ILE A 161 -6.81 -10.23 -24.99
C ILE A 161 -7.69 -9.35 -25.87
N PHE A 162 -9.02 -9.46 -25.79
CA PHE A 162 -9.91 -8.66 -26.61
C PHE A 162 -10.99 -7.99 -25.76
N HIS A 163 -10.82 -6.68 -25.57
CA HIS A 163 -11.73 -5.84 -24.82
C HIS A 163 -12.29 -4.72 -25.70
N HIS A 164 -13.48 -4.23 -25.38
CA HIS A 164 -14.11 -3.16 -26.14
C HIS A 164 -15.01 -2.27 -25.30
N TRP A 165 -15.26 -1.06 -25.78
CA TRP A 165 -16.15 -0.10 -25.16
C TRP A 165 -16.91 0.71 -26.20
N ARG A 166 -17.89 1.47 -25.74
CA ARG A 166 -18.69 2.38 -26.56
C ARG A 166 -18.57 3.79 -26.01
N VAL A 167 -18.42 4.75 -26.92
CA VAL A 167 -18.52 6.19 -26.63
C VAL A 167 -19.48 6.76 -27.66
N GLU A 168 -20.60 7.34 -27.21
CA GLU A 168 -21.70 7.78 -28.07
C GLU A 168 -22.16 6.61 -28.99
N GLU A 169 -22.19 6.79 -30.30
CA GLU A 169 -22.52 5.73 -31.27
C GLU A 169 -21.32 4.89 -31.70
N ARG A 170 -20.09 5.27 -31.33
CA ARG A 170 -18.87 4.61 -31.80
C ARG A 170 -18.44 3.49 -30.86
N LYS A 171 -18.06 2.35 -31.43
CA LYS A 171 -17.57 1.18 -30.70
C LYS A 171 -16.09 0.95 -30.99
N PHE A 172 -15.28 0.98 -29.94
CA PHE A 172 -13.84 0.82 -30.01
C PHE A 172 -13.44 -0.49 -29.34
N GLY A 173 -12.48 -1.19 -29.94
CA GLY A 173 -11.92 -2.41 -29.37
C GLY A 173 -10.40 -2.41 -29.42
N LEU A 174 -9.79 -3.19 -28.55
CA LEU A 174 -8.36 -3.45 -28.54
C LEU A 174 -8.11 -4.95 -28.49
N THR A 175 -7.30 -5.43 -29.43
CA THR A 175 -6.70 -6.76 -29.34
C THR A 175 -5.28 -6.62 -28.79
N PHE A 176 -5.07 -6.96 -27.53
CA PHE A 176 -3.80 -6.85 -26.82
C PHE A 176 -2.82 -7.97 -27.22
N GLN A 177 -1.52 -7.70 -27.08
CA GLN A 177 -0.50 -8.74 -27.31
C GLN A 177 -0.46 -9.79 -26.19
N SER A 178 -0.91 -9.43 -24.99
CA SER A 178 -0.90 -10.32 -23.83
C SER A 178 -2.06 -10.02 -22.87
N PRO A 179 -2.49 -11.00 -22.05
CA PRO A 179 -3.45 -10.74 -20.97
C PRO A 179 -2.94 -9.71 -19.96
N ALA A 180 -1.63 -9.64 -19.73
CA ALA A 180 -1.02 -8.66 -18.81
C ALA A 180 -1.19 -7.22 -19.32
N ASP A 181 -1.02 -6.99 -20.63
CA ASP A 181 -1.29 -5.69 -21.25
C ASP A 181 -2.78 -5.32 -21.13
N ALA A 182 -3.68 -6.29 -21.34
CA ALA A 182 -5.12 -6.09 -21.25
C ALA A 182 -5.56 -5.65 -19.84
N ILE A 183 -5.05 -6.34 -18.81
CA ILE A 183 -5.29 -6.01 -17.39
C ILE A 183 -4.69 -4.64 -17.03
N SER A 184 -3.50 -4.33 -17.56
CA SER A 184 -2.85 -3.04 -17.30
C SER A 184 -3.67 -1.88 -17.89
N PHE A 185 -4.17 -2.05 -19.12
CA PHE A 185 -5.05 -1.07 -19.77
C PHE A 185 -6.37 -0.88 -19.02
N GLU A 186 -7.02 -1.99 -18.65
CA GLU A 186 -8.27 -1.97 -17.88
C GLU A 186 -8.12 -1.18 -16.57
N ARG A 187 -7.08 -1.48 -15.79
CA ARG A 187 -6.82 -0.80 -14.51
C ARG A 187 -6.58 0.71 -14.69
N GLY A 188 -5.85 1.09 -15.73
CA GLY A 188 -5.63 2.50 -16.08
C GLY A 188 -6.92 3.21 -16.44
N LEU A 189 -7.76 2.58 -17.24
CA LEU A 189 -9.04 3.14 -17.68
C LEU A 189 -10.02 3.29 -16.49
N GLN A 190 -10.12 2.27 -15.63
CA GLN A 190 -10.97 2.32 -14.45
C GLN A 190 -10.52 3.43 -13.48
N ALA A 191 -9.22 3.55 -13.23
CA ALA A 191 -8.68 4.61 -12.37
C ALA A 191 -9.00 6.02 -12.90
N VAL A 192 -9.10 6.19 -14.23
CA VAL A 192 -9.52 7.44 -14.85
C VAL A 192 -11.02 7.67 -14.70
N ILE A 193 -11.85 6.65 -14.90
CA ILE A 193 -13.31 6.74 -14.72
C ILE A 193 -13.63 7.11 -13.26
N ASP A 194 -13.00 6.45 -12.28
CA ASP A 194 -13.18 6.75 -10.86
C ASP A 194 -12.78 8.19 -10.50
N LYS A 195 -11.74 8.74 -11.15
CA LYS A 195 -11.34 10.14 -10.99
C LYS A 195 -12.36 11.10 -11.60
N LEU A 196 -12.98 10.73 -12.72
CA LEU A 196 -14.06 11.51 -13.34
C LEU A 196 -15.31 11.51 -12.46
N ASP A 197 -15.58 10.40 -11.76
CA ASP A 197 -16.72 10.27 -10.84
C ASP A 197 -16.55 11.12 -9.57
N ARG A 198 -15.33 11.19 -9.03
CA ARG A 198 -15.01 12.01 -7.84
C ARG A 198 -14.89 13.51 -8.16
N GLY A 199 -14.46 13.85 -9.38
CA GLY A 199 -14.29 15.23 -9.83
C GLY A 199 -15.58 16.02 -10.05
N SER A 200 -16.76 15.40 -9.90
CA SER A 200 -18.06 16.09 -9.93
C SER A 200 -18.54 16.63 -8.58
N GLU A 201 -17.85 16.34 -7.47
CA GLU A 201 -18.24 16.75 -6.11
C GLU A 201 -17.34 17.83 -5.50
N SER A 202 -16.93 18.83 -6.28
CA SER A 202 -16.30 20.03 -5.71
C SER A 202 -17.09 21.27 -6.11
N PRO A 203 -17.64 22.02 -5.13
CA PRO A 203 -18.36 23.25 -5.40
C PRO A 203 -17.38 24.30 -5.90
N SER A 204 -17.86 25.08 -6.86
CA SER A 204 -17.31 26.33 -7.35
C SER A 204 -16.58 27.14 -6.27
N SER A 205 -15.27 27.26 -6.35
CA SER A 205 -14.56 28.41 -5.79
C SER A 205 -14.53 29.49 -6.85
N SER A 206 -15.49 30.40 -6.75
CA SER A 206 -15.46 31.73 -7.37
C SER A 206 -14.11 32.39 -7.15
N THR A 207 -13.55 32.91 -8.23
CA THR A 207 -12.53 33.96 -8.26
C THR A 207 -12.95 35.17 -7.42
N PRO A 208 -12.02 35.78 -6.68
CA PRO A 208 -11.95 37.23 -6.56
C PRO A 208 -10.96 37.76 -7.60
N GLU A 209 -11.44 38.65 -8.47
CA GLU A 209 -10.60 39.57 -9.23
C GLU A 209 -10.02 40.61 -8.25
N GLU A 210 -8.70 40.65 -8.13
CA GLU A 210 -7.89 41.80 -7.73
C GLU A 210 -6.68 41.73 -8.69
N GLY A 211 -6.30 42.74 -9.48
CA GLY A 211 -6.52 44.17 -9.34
C GLY A 211 -5.14 44.84 -9.41
N ASP A 212 -4.39 44.62 -10.50
CA ASP A 212 -3.04 45.15 -10.69
C ASP A 212 -2.94 45.89 -12.02
N THR A 213 -2.83 47.22 -11.93
CA THR A 213 -2.15 48.20 -12.83
C THR A 213 -2.58 49.58 -12.33
N GLU A 214 -1.78 50.63 -12.17
CA GLU A 214 -0.36 50.94 -12.37
C GLU A 214 -0.17 52.29 -11.66
N ASP A 215 0.94 52.47 -10.95
CA ASP A 215 1.43 53.76 -10.47
C ASP A 215 2.45 54.28 -11.49
N ASP A 216 2.15 55.40 -12.15
CA ASP A 216 3.12 56.46 -12.39
C ASP A 216 2.42 57.70 -12.96
N GLY A 217 2.52 58.81 -12.24
CA GLY A 217 2.04 60.11 -12.70
C GLY A 217 3.04 60.82 -13.61
N GLN A 218 2.55 61.60 -14.57
CA GLN A 218 3.05 62.96 -14.81
C GLN A 218 2.06 63.76 -15.68
N ALA A 219 1.88 65.01 -15.28
CA ALA A 219 1.03 66.04 -15.87
C ALA A 219 1.32 66.35 -17.36
N SER A 220 0.27 66.73 -18.11
CA SER A 220 0.00 68.10 -18.57
C SER A 220 -0.80 68.14 -19.89
N HIS A 221 -2.05 68.62 -19.77
CA HIS A 221 -2.69 69.66 -20.58
C HIS A 221 -2.62 69.71 -22.12
N THR A 222 -3.82 69.88 -22.69
CA THR A 222 -4.21 70.45 -24.01
C THR A 222 -3.87 69.60 -25.24
N GLY A 223 -4.73 69.39 -26.23
CA GLY A 223 -6.04 69.92 -26.58
C GLY A 223 -6.37 69.44 -28.01
N SER A 224 -7.57 69.75 -28.49
CA SER A 224 -8.03 69.65 -29.90
C SER A 224 -8.55 68.29 -30.39
N GLU A 225 -9.86 68.11 -30.18
CA GLU A 225 -10.89 68.12 -31.23
C GLU A 225 -10.60 67.54 -32.63
N SER A 226 -11.57 66.71 -33.05
CA SER A 226 -12.14 66.65 -34.42
C SER A 226 -11.71 65.51 -35.36
N SER A 227 -12.60 64.52 -35.40
CA SER A 227 -13.37 64.03 -36.56
C SER A 227 -12.70 63.43 -37.82
N LYS A 228 -13.41 62.40 -38.31
CA LYS A 228 -13.42 61.78 -39.66
C LYS A 228 -12.28 60.77 -39.90
N PHE A 229 -12.48 59.61 -40.52
CA PHE A 229 -13.52 59.08 -41.42
C PHE A 229 -13.80 57.61 -41.06
#